data_AF-A0A4V1RWL5-F1
#
_entry.id   AF-A0A4V1RWL5-F1
#
_cell.length_a   1.000
_cell.length_b   1.000
_cell.length_c   1.000
_cell.angle_alpha   90.00
_cell.angle_beta   90.00
_cell.angle_gamma   90.00
#
_symmetry.space_group_name_H-M   'P 1'
#
loop_
_entity.id
_entity.type
_entity.pdbx_description
1 polymer ?
#
loop_
_entity_poly.entity_id
_entity_poly.type
_entity_poly.pdbx_seq_one_letter_code
_entity_poly.pdbx_strand_id
1 'polypeptide(L)' 'MKKRLFQIAILFHPSAKDVEAGKQTEIILDPKNVLATNEDHAKTLASREIPEKYLDKLEQVEVVIRPF' A
#
# COMPACT_ATOMS: atom_id res chain seq x y z
N MET A 1 3.29 24.36 -3.81
CA MET A 1 4.11 23.64 -2.81
C MET A 1 5.17 22.81 -3.53
N LYS A 2 6.40 22.77 -3.00
CA LYS A 2 7.49 21.94 -3.55
C LYS A 2 7.12 20.46 -3.42
N LYS A 3 7.20 19.69 -4.51
CA LYS A 3 7.02 18.24 -4.49
C LYS A 3 8.35 17.53 -4.23
N ARG A 4 8.29 16.35 -3.63
CA ARG A 4 9.40 15.44 -3.39
C ARG A 4 9.05 14.08 -4.01
N LEU A 5 10.08 13.30 -4.30
CA LEU A 5 9.93 11.95 -4.81
C LEU A 5 9.75 10.97 -3.64
N PHE A 6 8.77 10.10 -3.77
CA PHE A 6 8.53 8.99 -2.86
C PHE A 6 8.37 7.72 -3.67
N GLN A 7 8.70 6.59 -3.07
CA GLN A 7 8.31 5.27 -3.55
C GLN A 7 7.16 4.76 -2.67
N ILE A 8 6.12 4.24 -3.30
CA ILE A 8 4.97 3.62 -2.62
C ILE A 8 4.82 2.18 -3.08
N ALA A 9 4.40 1.31 -2.17
CA ALA A 9 3.97 -0.05 -2.45
C ALA A 9 2.75 -0.37 -1.56
N ILE A 10 2.00 -1.39 -1.93
CA ILE A 10 0.86 -1.82 -1.12
C ILE A 10 0.90 -3.35 -0.98
N LEU A 11 0.84 -3.80 0.26
CA LEU A 11 0.84 -5.20 0.64
C LEU A 11 -0.53 -5.58 1.17
N PHE A 12 -0.92 -6.83 0.94
CA PHE A 12 -2.11 -7.44 1.53
C PHE A 12 -1.69 -8.63 2.38
N HIS A 13 -1.97 -8.57 3.67
CA HIS A 13 -1.62 -9.61 4.62
C HIS A 13 -2.77 -10.62 4.81
N PRO A 14 -2.50 -11.92 4.74
CA PRO A 14 -3.49 -12.95 5.04
C PRO A 14 -4.00 -12.84 6.48
N SER A 15 -5.25 -13.25 6.71
CA SER A 15 -5.79 -13.38 8.07
C SER A 15 -5.11 -14.57 8.80
N ALA A 16 -5.26 -14.68 10.12
CA ALA A 16 -4.71 -15.83 10.86
C ALA A 16 -5.16 -17.18 10.25
N LYS A 17 -6.43 -17.30 9.84
CA LYS A 17 -6.96 -18.50 9.18
C LYS A 17 -6.35 -18.75 7.80
N ASP A 18 -6.07 -17.68 7.05
CA ASP A 18 -5.44 -17.78 5.74
C ASP A 18 -3.97 -18.21 5.86
N VAL A 19 -3.28 -17.78 6.92
CA VAL A 19 -1.90 -18.21 7.24
C VAL A 19 -1.88 -19.71 7.54
N GLU A 20 -2.83 -20.23 8.32
CA GLU A 20 -2.97 -21.67 8.57
C GLU A 20 -3.23 -22.47 7.29
N ALA A 21 -3.92 -21.87 6.31
CA ALA A 21 -4.13 -22.43 4.98
C ALA A 21 -2.92 -22.24 4.04
N GLY A 22 -1.80 -21.69 4.52
CA GLY A 22 -0.55 -21.52 3.77
C GLY A 22 -0.52 -20.30 2.85
N LYS A 23 -1.47 -19.37 2.95
CA LYS A 23 -1.43 -18.12 2.17
C LYS A 23 -0.35 -17.19 2.72
N GLN A 24 0.28 -16.44 1.83
CA GLN A 24 1.35 -15.49 2.14
C GLN A 24 0.90 -14.06 1.83
N THR A 25 1.71 -13.09 2.29
CA THR A 25 1.50 -11.68 1.96
C THR A 25 1.63 -11.49 0.45
N GLU A 26 0.68 -10.77 -0.13
CA GLU A 26 0.62 -10.46 -1.56
C GLU A 26 1.01 -8.98 -1.78
N ILE A 27 1.80 -8.71 -2.81
CA ILE A 27 2.01 -7.34 -3.29
C ILE A 27 0.82 -6.99 -4.19
N ILE A 28 -0.04 -6.07 -3.74
CA ILE A 28 -1.21 -5.63 -4.50
C ILE A 28 -0.93 -4.39 -5.34
N LEU A 29 0.14 -3.66 -5.01
CA LEU A 29 0.74 -2.62 -5.85
C LEU A 29 2.26 -2.71 -5.76
N ASP A 30 2.91 -2.96 -6.90
CA ASP A 30 4.36 -2.97 -7.01
C ASP A 30 4.98 -1.61 -6.64
N PRO A 31 6.21 -1.59 -6.09
CA PRO A 31 6.90 -0.36 -5.78
C PRO A 31 6.97 0.60 -6.97
N LYS A 32 6.31 1.75 -6.83
CA LYS A 32 6.31 2.80 -7.87
C LYS A 32 6.61 4.16 -7.30
N ASN A 33 7.17 5.02 -8.15
CA ASN A 33 7.53 6.37 -7.77
C ASN A 33 6.34 7.32 -7.91
N VAL A 34 6.17 8.22 -6.94
CA VAL A 34 5.14 9.25 -6.94
C VAL A 34 5.71 10.59 -6.49
N LEU A 35 5.13 11.68 -7.00
CA LEU A 35 5.45 13.03 -6.58
C LEU A 35 4.39 13.52 -5.58
N ALA A 36 4.81 13.73 -4.33
CA ALA A 36 3.94 14.22 -3.26
C ALA A 36 4.56 15.42 -2.55
N THR A 37 3.74 16.16 -1.80
CA THR A 37 4.20 17.32 -1.02
C THR A 37 4.86 16.91 0.30
N ASN A 38 4.41 15.79 0.86
CA ASN A 38 4.85 15.16 2.10
C ASN A 38 4.41 13.69 2.10
N GLU A 39 4.74 12.96 3.15
CA GLU A 39 4.39 11.55 3.31
C GLU A 39 2.89 11.30 3.39
N ASP A 40 2.12 12.17 4.07
CA ASP A 40 0.64 12.05 4.15
C ASP A 40 -0.02 12.16 2.77
N HIS A 41 0.49 13.04 1.91
CA HIS A 41 0.03 13.15 0.53
C HIS A 41 0.43 11.90 -0.27
N ALA A 42 1.64 11.35 -0.08
CA ALA A 42 2.03 10.09 -0.71
C ALA A 42 1.13 8.92 -0.26
N LYS A 43 0.76 8.88 1.03
CA LYS A 43 -0.17 7.89 1.60
C LYS A 43 -1.54 8.00 0.96
N THR A 44 -2.05 9.21 0.83
CA THR A 44 -3.33 9.49 0.16
C THR A 44 -3.31 9.02 -1.31
N LEU A 45 -2.20 9.23 -2.02
CA LEU A 45 -2.04 8.74 -3.39
C LEU A 45 -2.02 7.22 -3.44
N ALA A 46 -1.31 6.55 -2.53
CA ALA A 46 -1.27 5.10 -2.44
C ALA A 46 -2.64 4.51 -2.08
N SER A 47 -3.39 5.09 -1.14
CA SER A 47 -4.73 4.59 -0.78
C SER A 47 -5.72 4.58 -1.95
N ARG A 48 -5.54 5.47 -2.94
CA ARG A 48 -6.37 5.51 -4.16
C ARG A 48 -6.06 4.39 -5.16
N GLU A 49 -4.92 3.72 -4.99
CA GLU A 49 -4.48 2.63 -5.85
C GLU A 49 -4.93 1.26 -5.31
N ILE A 50 -5.55 1.21 -4.12
CA ILE A 50 -6.06 -0.02 -3.53
C ILE A 50 -7.22 -0.53 -4.41
N PRO A 51 -7.12 -1.75 -4.98
CA PRO A 51 -8.20 -2.31 -5.78
C PRO A 51 -9.49 -2.53 -4.97
N GLU A 52 -10.64 -2.35 -5.61
CA GLU A 52 -11.96 -2.42 -4.95
C GLU A 52 -12.19 -3.72 -4.16
N LYS A 53 -11.66 -4.85 -4.66
CA LYS A 53 -11.75 -6.17 -4.02
C LYS A 53 -11.12 -6.26 -2.61
N TYR A 54 -10.33 -5.26 -2.21
CA TYR A 54 -9.70 -5.19 -0.89
C TYR A 54 -10.30 -4.10 0.02
N LEU A 55 -11.29 -3.32 -0.44
CA LEU A 55 -11.88 -2.23 0.35
C LEU A 55 -12.60 -2.73 1.62
N ASP A 56 -13.15 -3.94 1.59
CA ASP A 56 -13.76 -4.57 2.76
C ASP A 56 -12.72 -5.17 3.72
N LYS A 57 -11.43 -5.15 3.36
CA LYS A 57 -10.32 -5.79 4.08
C LYS A 57 -9.17 -4.82 4.33
N LEU A 58 -9.46 -3.52 4.48
CA LEU A 58 -8.44 -2.49 4.66
C LEU A 58 -7.54 -2.72 5.88
N GLU A 59 -8.03 -3.38 6.93
CA GLU A 59 -7.23 -3.75 8.11
C GLU A 59 -6.07 -4.71 7.77
N GLN A 60 -6.19 -5.42 6.66
CA GLN A 60 -5.17 -6.34 6.15
C GLN A 60 -4.26 -5.68 5.11
N VAL A 61 -4.54 -4.42 4.74
CA VAL A 61 -3.77 -3.69 3.72
C VAL A 61 -2.73 -2.82 4.40
N GLU A 62 -1.47 -3.03 4.05
CA GLU A 62 -0.36 -2.18 4.46
C GLU A 62 0.07 -1.29 3.29
N VAL A 63 0.08 0.02 3.51
CA VAL A 63 0.64 1.00 2.57
C VAL A 63 2.06 1.33 3.04
N VAL A 64 3.05 0.96 2.22
CA VAL A 64 4.47 1.20 2.50
C VAL A 64 4.93 2.42 1.72
N ILE A 65 5.60 3.35 2.40
CA ILE A 65 6.08 4.61 1.81
C ILE A 65 7.54 4.78 2.17
N ARG A 66 8.35 5.15 1.17
CA ARG A 66 9.76 5.45 1.35
C ARG A 66 10.08 6.79 0.68
N PRO A 67 10.62 7.78 1.39
CA PRO A 67 11.19 8.96 0.75
C PRO A 67 12.44 8.57 -0.05
N PHE A 68 12.61 9.20 -1.22
CA PHE A 68 13.78 8.97 -2.08
C PHE A 68 14.99 9.79 -1.63
#